data_AF-A0A967U4F7-F1
#
_entry.id   AF-A0A967U4F7-F1
#
_cell.length_a   1.000
_cell.length_b   1.000
_cell.length_c   1.000
_cell.angle_alpha   90.00
_cell.angle_beta   90.00
_cell.angle_gamma   90.00
#
_symmetry.space_group_name_H-M   'P 1'
#
loop_
_entity.id
_entity.type
_entity.pdbx_description
1 polymer ?
#
loop_
_entity_poly.entity_id
_entity_poly.type
_entity_poly.pdbx_seq_one_letter_code
_entity_poly.pdbx_strand_id
1 'polypeptide(L)' 'METLEITKEERDILTKLVKNYISELRMEIADTDQSSFKKGLKEEQEVLKKLLEKLGHKE' A
#
# COMPACT_ATOMS: atom_id res chain seq x y z
N MET A 1 -9.66 -9.18 -14.85
CA MET A 1 -9.56 -7.87 -14.16
C MET A 1 -10.92 -7.61 -13.54
N GLU A 2 -10.94 -7.25 -12.27
CA GLU A 2 -12.17 -6.90 -11.56
C GLU A 2 -12.28 -5.36 -11.55
N THR A 3 -13.49 -4.84 -11.77
CA THR A 3 -13.78 -3.40 -11.81
C THR A 3 -14.52 -3.01 -10.54
N LEU A 4 -14.09 -1.91 -9.92
CA LEU A 4 -14.75 -1.29 -8.76
C LEU A 4 -15.03 0.17 -9.08
N GLU A 5 -16.28 0.59 -8.95
CA GLU A 5 -16.66 1.99 -9.04
C GLU A 5 -16.55 2.61 -7.65
N ILE A 6 -15.85 3.75 -7.56
CA ILE A 6 -15.70 4.51 -6.32
C ILE A 6 -15.89 5.99 -6.61
N THR A 7 -16.47 6.70 -5.65
CA THR A 7 -16.58 8.15 -5.67
C THR A 7 -15.21 8.81 -5.44
N LYS A 8 -15.14 10.12 -5.72
CA LYS A 8 -13.94 10.91 -5.42
C LYS A 8 -13.57 10.87 -3.93
N GLU A 9 -14.56 10.97 -3.05
CA GLU A 9 -14.35 10.96 -1.61
C GLU A 9 -13.79 9.62 -1.12
N GLU A 10 -14.37 8.50 -1.58
CA GLU A 10 -13.87 7.16 -1.25
C GLU A 10 -12.44 6.95 -1.75
N ARG A 11 -12.14 7.41 -2.98
CA ARG A 11 -10.77 7.36 -3.53
C ARG A 11 -9.79 8.16 -2.68
N ASP A 12 -10.17 9.36 -2.24
CA ASP A 12 -9.30 10.24 -1.46
C ASP A 12 -9.04 9.65 -0.05
N ILE A 13 -10.08 9.08 0.58
CA ILE A 13 -9.95 8.34 1.86
C ILE A 13 -9.09 7.09 1.68
N LEU A 14 -9.36 6.27 0.66
CA LEU A 14 -8.58 5.07 0.37
C LEU A 14 -7.12 5.39 0.12
N THR A 15 -6.83 6.45 -0.65
CA THR A 15 -5.46 6.94 -0.89
C THR A 15 -4.76 7.26 0.43
N LYS A 16 -5.42 7.98 1.35
CA LYS A 16 -4.87 8.32 2.66
C LYS A 16 -4.58 7.05 3.47
N LEU A 17 -5.51 6.10 3.52
CA LEU A 17 -5.34 4.84 4.25
C LEU A 17 -4.17 4.03 3.71
N VAL A 18 -4.09 3.88 2.38
CA VAL A 18 -3.00 3.14 1.73
C VAL A 18 -1.64 3.80 1.98
N LYS A 19 -1.54 5.13 1.88
CA LYS A 19 -0.29 5.86 2.18
C LYS A 19 0.16 5.68 3.63
N ASN A 20 -0.76 5.76 4.58
CA ASN A 20 -0.47 5.55 6.00
C ASN A 20 0.05 4.14 6.25
N TYR A 21 -0.63 3.13 5.70
CA TYR A 21 -0.24 1.75 5.90
C TYR A 21 1.10 1.39 5.23
N ILE A 22 1.40 1.95 4.05
CA ILE A 22 2.75 1.84 3.45
C ILE A 22 3.82 2.43 4.39
N SER A 23 3.51 3.52 5.11
CA SER A 23 4.44 4.09 6.08
C SER A 23 4.68 3.19 7.28
N GLU A 24 3.63 2.53 7.78
CA GLU A 24 3.73 1.53 8.85
C GLU A 24 4.56 0.32 8.42
N LEU A 25 4.30 -0.21 7.22
CA LEU A 25 5.08 -1.31 6.65
C LEU A 25 6.56 -0.95 6.50
N ARG A 26 6.92 0.30 6.20
CA ARG A 26 8.34 0.72 6.16
C ARG A 26 9.01 0.60 7.53
N MET A 27 8.31 0.98 8.59
CA MET A 27 8.83 0.85 9.97
C MET A 27 8.97 -0.62 10.33
N GLU A 28 7.93 -1.42 10.09
CA GLU A 28 7.94 -2.86 10.41
C GLU A 28 9.01 -3.63 9.61
N ILE A 29 9.22 -3.31 8.34
CA ILE A 29 10.30 -3.88 7.52
C ILE A 29 11.67 -3.53 8.11
N ALA A 30 11.84 -2.30 8.61
CA ALA A 30 13.11 -1.89 9.23
C ALA A 30 13.39 -2.70 10.49
N ASP A 31 12.35 -2.91 11.31
CA ASP A 31 12.44 -3.60 12.62
C ASP A 31 12.44 -5.15 12.51
N THR A 32 12.09 -5.71 11.34
CA THR A 32 12.04 -7.16 11.13
C THR A 32 13.38 -7.75 10.68
N ASP A 33 13.93 -8.66 11.49
CA ASP A 33 15.13 -9.44 11.16
C ASP A 33 14.83 -10.76 10.42
N GLN A 34 13.67 -11.38 10.68
CA GLN A 34 13.30 -12.65 10.06
C GLN A 34 13.08 -12.46 8.55
N SER A 35 13.98 -13.01 7.75
CA SER A 35 14.03 -12.77 6.29
C SER A 35 12.75 -13.18 5.54
N SER A 36 12.12 -14.29 5.92
CA SER A 36 10.86 -14.75 5.29
C SER A 36 9.69 -13.83 5.60
N PHE A 37 9.58 -13.35 6.85
CA PHE A 37 8.53 -12.41 7.25
C PHE A 37 8.74 -11.04 6.57
N LYS A 38 9.98 -10.54 6.57
CA LYS A 38 10.38 -9.31 5.88
C LYS A 38 10.06 -9.34 4.38
N LYS A 39 10.16 -10.52 3.75
CA LYS A 39 9.79 -10.70 2.34
C LYS A 39 8.29 -10.49 2.11
N GLY A 40 7.44 -11.07 2.96
CA GLY A 40 5.99 -10.87 2.89
C GLY A 40 5.59 -9.40 3.02
N LEU A 41 6.16 -8.69 4.01
CA LEU A 41 5.92 -7.26 4.20
C LEU A 41 6.30 -6.42 2.97
N LYS A 42 7.41 -6.77 2.29
CA LYS A 42 7.83 -6.10 1.06
C LYS A 42 6.88 -6.40 -0.11
N GLU A 43 6.42 -7.64 -0.25
CA GLU A 43 5.46 -8.01 -1.29
C GLU A 43 4.14 -7.25 -1.12
N GLU A 44 3.64 -7.15 0.11
CA GLU A 44 2.45 -6.37 0.45
C GLU A 44 2.64 -4.88 0.16
N GLN A 45 3.78 -4.30 0.56
CA GLN A 45 4.12 -2.91 0.24
C GLN A 45 4.10 -2.65 -1.28
N GLU A 46 4.62 -3.57 -2.09
CA GLU A 46 4.64 -3.41 -3.56
C GLU A 46 3.24 -3.49 -4.18
N VAL A 47 2.35 -4.33 -3.64
CA VAL A 47 0.94 -4.37 -4.06
C VAL A 47 0.26 -3.02 -3.76
N LEU A 48 0.50 -2.46 -2.57
CA LEU A 48 -0.10 -1.19 -2.15
C LEU A 48 0.44 0.01 -2.95
N LYS A 49 1.73 0.03 -3.28
CA LYS A 49 2.30 1.04 -4.20
C LYS A 49 1.60 1.00 -5.56
N LYS A 50 1.44 -0.19 -6.15
CA LYS A 50 0.71 -0.36 -7.42
C LYS A 50 -0.76 0.04 -7.31
N LEU A 51 -1.38 -0.15 -6.14
CA LEU A 51 -2.73 0.34 -5.89
C LEU A 51 -2.79 1.89 -5.90
N LEU A 52 -1.83 2.57 -5.27
CA LEU A 52 -1.75 4.04 -5.32
C LEU A 52 -1.58 4.57 -6.74
N GLU A 53 -0.75 3.91 -7.56
CA GLU A 53 -0.61 4.27 -8.98
C GLU A 53 -1.96 4.20 -9.71
N LYS A 54 -2.75 3.15 -9.46
CA LYS A 54 -4.10 2.99 -10.03
C LYS A 54 -5.08 4.04 -9.52
N LEU A 55 -4.90 4.53 -8.29
CA LEU A 55 -5.68 5.62 -7.71
C LEU A 55 -5.26 7.01 -8.24
N GLY A 56 -4.27 7.09 -9.13
CA GLY A 56 -3.79 8.33 -9.74
C GLY A 56 -2.66 9.02 -8.96
N HIS A 57 -2.04 8.34 -8.00
CA HIS A 57 -0.95 8.85 -7.19
C HIS A 57 0.35 8.09 -7.49
N LYS A 58 1.11 8.58 -8.47
CA LYS A 58 2.51 8.21 -8.68
C LYS A 58 3.41 9.12 -7.85
N GLU A 59 4.31 8.53 -7.08
CA GLU A 59 5.46 9.22 -6.44
C GLU A 59 6.73 8.88 -7.21
#